data_AF-A0AAD8FK78-F1
#
_entry.id   AF-A0AAD8FK78-F1
#
_cell.length_a   1.000
_cell.length_b   1.000
_cell.length_c   1.000
_cell.angle_alpha   90.00
_cell.angle_beta   90.00
_cell.angle_gamma   90.00
#
_symmetry.space_group_name_H-M   'P 1'
#
loop_
_entity.id
_entity.type
_entity.pdbx_description
1 polymer ?
#
loop_
_entity_poly.entity_id
_entity_poly.type
_entity_poly.pdbx_seq_one_letter_code
_entity_poly.pdbx_strand_id
1 'polypeptide(L)'
;MGEPEACSDGIEVNVLFPTKKEKMLTNMLLTDVVGRDLTVEQVKTQLFREEGIPNSSFFFLAFHDELNNRYIKPNPSKLITDYSDYFVPSQFTIIFLERSG
;
A
#
# COMPACT_ATOMS: atom_id res chain seq x y z
N MET A 1 -19.69 28.97 1.83
CA MET A 1 -19.52 28.34 0.52
C MET A 1 -18.46 27.28 0.75
N GLY A 2 -18.88 26.05 1.07
CA GLY A 2 -17.96 24.98 1.44
C GLY A 2 -17.30 24.46 0.18
N GLU A 3 -15.98 24.56 0.11
CA GLU A 3 -15.18 23.89 -0.90
C GLU A 3 -15.49 22.38 -0.82
N PRO A 4 -15.72 21.68 -1.94
CA PRO A 4 -15.67 20.23 -1.89
C PRO A 4 -14.20 19.88 -1.65
N GLU A 5 -13.84 19.61 -0.40
CA GLU A 5 -12.65 18.80 -0.11
C GLU A 5 -12.83 17.53 -0.93
N ALA A 6 -12.11 17.45 -2.05
CA ALA A 6 -11.93 16.19 -2.75
C ALA A 6 -11.29 15.27 -1.72
N CYS A 7 -12.12 14.49 -1.04
CA CYS A 7 -11.68 13.31 -0.32
C CYS A 7 -10.97 12.47 -1.37
N SER A 8 -9.64 12.60 -1.42
CA SER A 8 -8.81 11.57 -2.02
C SER A 8 -9.25 10.28 -1.33
N ASP A 9 -9.92 9.40 -2.07
CA ASP A 9 -10.50 8.15 -1.58
C ASP A 9 -9.33 7.23 -1.18
N GLY A 10 -8.85 7.50 0.03
CA GLY A 10 -7.78 6.79 0.69
C GLY A 10 -8.41 5.83 1.67
N ILE A 11 -7.78 4.67 1.80
CA ILE A 11 -8.23 3.65 2.72
C ILE A 11 -7.20 3.48 3.84
N GLU A 12 -7.69 3.23 5.05
CA GLU A 12 -6.81 2.92 6.17
C GLU A 12 -6.36 1.47 6.11
N VAL A 13 -5.06 1.26 5.94
CA VAL A 13 -4.45 -0.07 5.86
C VAL A 13 -3.31 -0.18 6.87
N ASN A 14 -3.10 -1.39 7.38
CA ASN A 14 -1.91 -1.69 8.16
C ASN A 14 -0.72 -1.86 7.21
N VAL A 15 0.36 -1.13 7.46
CA VAL A 15 1.60 -1.20 6.68
C VAL A 15 2.77 -1.47 7.62
N LEU A 16 3.55 -2.51 7.33
CA LEU A 16 4.81 -2.79 8.01
C LEU A 16 5.97 -2.47 7.07
N PHE A 17 6.57 -1.31 7.29
CA PHE A 17 7.75 -0.87 6.55
C PHE A 17 8.99 -1.68 6.95
N PRO A 18 9.94 -1.92 6.02
CA PRO A 18 11.12 -2.75 6.29
C PRO A 18 12.07 -2.11 7.31
N THR A 19 11.98 -0.79 7.49
CA THR A 19 12.78 -0.02 8.47
C THR A 19 12.12 0.05 9.85
N LYS A 20 10.87 -0.41 9.99
CA LYS A 20 10.07 -0.33 11.21
C LYS A 20 9.90 -1.73 11.79
N LYS A 21 9.75 -1.80 13.12
CA LYS A 21 9.48 -3.06 13.83
C LYS A 21 7.98 -3.32 14.04
N GLU A 22 7.16 -2.29 13.87
CA GLU A 22 5.74 -2.31 14.20
C GLU A 22 4.93 -1.88 12.98
N LYS A 23 3.72 -2.44 12.87
CA LYS A 23 2.77 -2.05 11.83
C LYS A 23 2.22 -0.65 12.14
N MET A 24 2.12 0.16 11.10
CA MET A 24 1.59 1.52 11.18
C MET A 24 0.27 1.55 10.41
N LEU A 25 -0.74 2.21 10.99
CA LEU A 25 -1.97 2.47 10.26
C LEU A 25 -1.70 3.65 9.33
N THR A 26 -1.79 3.40 8.03
CA THR A 26 -1.46 4.38 6.99
C THR A 26 -2.67 4.57 6.10
N ASN A 27 -3.00 5.84 5.83
CA ASN A 27 -3.98 6.17 4.81
C ASN A 27 -3.34 6.00 3.43
N MET A 28 -3.72 4.95 2.72
CA MET A 28 -3.18 4.62 1.42
C MET A 28 -4.12 5.14 0.34
N LEU A 29 -3.61 6.02 -0.52
CA LEU A 29 -4.38 6.51 -1.67
C LEU A 29 -4.54 5.40 -2.71
N LEU A 30 -5.77 5.21 -3.18
CA LEU A 30 -6.07 4.31 -4.30
C LEU A 30 -6.02 5.03 -5.64
N THR A 31 -6.23 6.35 -5.63
CA THR A 31 -6.25 7.21 -6.82
C THR A 31 -5.28 8.39 -6.68
N ASP A 32 -4.72 8.83 -7.80
CA ASP A 32 -3.92 10.04 -7.90
C ASP A 32 -4.77 11.33 -7.75
N VAL A 33 -4.15 12.51 -7.65
CA VAL A 33 -4.83 13.82 -7.53
C VAL A 33 -5.78 14.14 -8.69
N VAL A 34 -5.58 13.50 -9.84
CA VAL A 34 -6.46 13.59 -11.01
C VAL A 34 -7.55 12.50 -11.06
N GLY A 35 -7.70 11.70 -10.00
CA GLY A 35 -8.71 10.63 -9.88
C GLY A 35 -8.40 9.37 -10.70
N ARG A 36 -7.14 9.13 -11.04
CA ARG A 36 -6.71 7.90 -11.76
C ARG A 36 -6.30 6.83 -10.78
N ASP A 37 -6.80 5.60 -10.96
CA ASP A 37 -6.36 4.44 -10.20
C ASP A 37 -4.84 4.27 -10.26
N LEU A 38 -4.24 4.08 -9.10
CA LEU A 38 -2.81 3.82 -8.96
C LEU A 38 -2.51 2.35 -9.20
N THR A 39 -1.36 2.07 -9.78
CA THR A 39 -0.83 0.70 -9.81
C THR A 39 -0.24 0.31 -8.46
N VAL A 40 -0.13 -0.99 -8.21
CA VAL A 40 0.54 -1.53 -7.02
C VAL A 40 1.97 -0.98 -6.88
N GLU A 41 2.70 -0.82 -7.99
CA GLU A 41 4.04 -0.23 -7.97
C GLU A 41 4.04 1.26 -7.62
N GLN A 42 3.06 2.01 -8.13
CA GLN A 42 2.90 3.42 -7.79
C GLN A 42 2.58 3.61 -6.30
N VAL A 43 1.65 2.82 -5.77
CA VAL A 43 1.29 2.81 -4.35
C VAL A 43 2.50 2.48 -3.48
N LYS A 44 3.28 1.45 -3.82
CA LYS A 44 4.54 1.14 -3.11
C LYS A 44 5.47 2.35 -3.08
N THR A 45 5.66 2.98 -4.24
CA THR A 45 6.57 4.13 -4.39
C THR A 45 6.08 5.31 -3.58
N GLN A 46 4.77 5.53 -3.54
CA GLN A 46 4.14 6.57 -2.73
C GLN A 46 4.33 6.30 -1.24
N LEU A 47 4.01 5.10 -0.74
CA LEU A 47 4.17 4.74 0.68
C LEU A 47 5.61 4.95 1.16
N PHE A 48 6.60 4.57 0.35
CA PHE A 48 8.02 4.83 0.66
C PHE A 48 8.36 6.32 0.67
N ARG A 49 7.79 7.09 -0.26
CA ARG A 49 8.00 8.54 -0.34
C ARG A 49 7.40 9.26 0.87
N GLU A 50 6.22 8.86 1.31
CA GLU A 50 5.53 9.44 2.48
C GLU A 50 6.30 9.15 3.77
N GLU A 51 6.82 7.93 3.94
CA GLU A 51 7.68 7.59 5.10
C GLU A 51 9.13 8.11 4.98
N GLY A 52 9.53 8.66 3.83
CA GLY A 52 10.90 9.10 3.59
C GLY A 52 11.93 7.96 3.50
N ILE A 53 11.50 6.76 3.09
CA ILE A 53 12.36 5.59 2.95
C ILE A 53 12.97 5.58 1.54
N PRO A 54 14.31 5.74 1.40
CA PRO A 54 14.97 5.58 0.11
C PRO A 54 14.93 4.11 -0.34
N ASN A 55 15.27 3.84 -1.61
CA ASN A 55 15.49 2.46 -2.10
C ASN A 55 14.23 1.58 -2.27
N SER A 56 13.07 2.17 -2.59
CA SER A 56 11.84 1.42 -2.89
C SER A 56 11.97 0.37 -4.00
N SER A 57 12.96 0.51 -4.90
CA SER A 57 13.25 -0.43 -5.99
C SER A 57 13.73 -1.81 -5.52
N PHE A 58 14.33 -1.89 -4.34
CA PHE A 58 14.82 -3.16 -3.78
C PHE A 58 13.71 -4.00 -3.16
N PHE A 59 12.54 -3.38 -2.93
CA PHE A 59 11.42 -4.04 -2.28
C PHE A 59 10.27 -4.29 -3.26
N PHE A 60 9.54 -5.37 -3.02
CA PHE A 60 8.22 -5.59 -3.59
C PHE A 60 7.16 -5.50 -2.50
N LEU A 61 6.04 -4.88 -2.84
CA LEU A 61 4.85 -4.84 -2.01
C LEU A 61 4.21 -6.23 -2.02
N ALA A 62 3.86 -6.73 -0.85
CA ALA A 62 3.07 -7.95 -0.67
C ALA A 62 2.00 -7.74 0.39
N PHE A 63 0.91 -8.49 0.31
CA PHE A 63 -0.11 -8.53 1.35
C PHE A 63 0.15 -9.74 2.24
N HIS A 64 0.35 -9.51 3.52
CA HIS A 64 0.42 -10.56 4.54
C HIS A 64 -0.98 -10.77 5.10
N ASP A 65 -1.54 -11.94 4.82
CA ASP A 65 -2.75 -12.45 5.46
C ASP A 65 -2.39 -12.92 6.87
N GLU A 66 -2.75 -12.14 7.90
CA GLU A 66 -2.47 -12.48 9.30
C GLU A 66 -3.30 -13.69 9.76
N LEU A 67 -4.47 -13.94 9.16
CA LEU A 67 -5.38 -15.02 9.54
C LEU A 67 -4.88 -16.37 9.03
N ASN A 68 -4.44 -16.42 7.77
CA ASN A 68 -3.91 -17.65 7.17
C ASN A 68 -2.38 -17.76 7.28
N ASN A 69 -1.71 -16.71 7.77
CA ASN A 69 -0.26 -16.55 7.81
C ASN A 69 0.41 -16.81 6.44
N ARG A 70 -0.10 -16.15 5.39
CA ARG A 70 0.37 -16.31 4.01
C ARG A 70 0.71 -14.97 3.37
N TYR A 71 1.63 -14.99 2.42
CA TYR A 71 2.00 -13.81 1.64
C TYR A 71 1.41 -13.89 0.23
N ILE A 72 0.75 -12.82 -0.17
CA ILE A 72 0.16 -12.65 -1.50
C ILE A 72 1.00 -11.59 -2.20
N LYS A 73 1.59 -11.96 -3.33
CA LYS A 73 2.40 -11.05 -4.13
C LYS A 73 1.55 -10.49 -5.28
N PRO A 74 1.01 -9.27 -5.15
CA PRO A 74 0.28 -8.65 -6.24
C PRO A 74 1.18 -8.38 -7.45
N ASN A 75 0.57 -8.33 -8.63
CA ASN A 75 1.28 -7.91 -9.84
C ASN A 75 1.53 -6.39 -9.78
N PRO A 76 2.79 -5.91 -9.89
CA PRO A 76 3.13 -4.49 -9.77
C PRO A 76 2.47 -3.61 -10.84
N SER A 77 2.16 -4.16 -12.01
CA SER A 77 1.52 -3.43 -13.12
C SER A 77 -0.01 -3.41 -13.04
N LYS A 78 -0.61 -4.16 -12.10
CA LYS A 78 -2.06 -4.16 -11.88
C LYS A 78 -2.47 -2.97 -11.02
N LEU A 79 -3.72 -2.55 -11.17
CA LEU A 79 -4.33 -1.52 -10.35
C LEU A 79 -4.46 -2.00 -8.91
N ILE A 80 -4.25 -1.11 -7.96
CA ILE A 80 -4.36 -1.44 -6.54
C ILE A 80 -5.82 -1.72 -6.14
N THR A 81 -6.78 -1.09 -6.82
CA THR A 81 -8.22 -1.26 -6.64
C THR A 81 -8.71 -2.66 -7.04
N ASP A 82 -7.99 -3.36 -7.92
CA ASP A 82 -8.20 -4.78 -8.24
C ASP A 82 -7.97 -5.68 -7.01
N TYR A 83 -7.24 -5.18 -6.01
CA TYR A 83 -6.97 -5.84 -4.72
C TYR A 83 -7.75 -5.22 -3.56
N SER A 84 -8.82 -4.46 -3.84
CA SER A 84 -9.63 -3.79 -2.81
C SER A 84 -10.15 -4.72 -1.71
N ASP A 85 -10.48 -5.96 -2.08
CA ASP A 85 -10.93 -7.02 -1.16
C ASP A 85 -9.88 -7.38 -0.10
N TYR A 86 -8.59 -7.15 -0.39
CA TYR A 86 -7.48 -7.40 0.54
C TYR A 86 -7.21 -6.25 1.50
N PHE A 87 -7.96 -5.15 1.43
CA PHE A 87 -7.78 -4.03 2.36
C PHE A 87 -8.74 -4.05 3.54
N VAL A 88 -9.38 -5.20 3.78
CA VAL A 88 -10.20 -5.39 4.98
C VAL A 88 -9.32 -5.14 6.22
N PRO A 89 -9.66 -4.13 7.04
CA PRO A 89 -8.87 -3.78 8.19
C PRO A 89 -8.76 -4.99 9.14
N SER A 90 -7.58 -5.18 9.72
CA SER A 90 -7.22 -6.24 10.67
C SER A 90 -6.99 -7.66 10.11
N GLN A 91 -7.28 -7.96 8.84
CA GLN A 91 -6.92 -9.26 8.26
C GLN A 91 -5.61 -9.20 7.49
N PHE A 92 -5.42 -8.15 6.70
CA PHE A 92 -4.25 -8.00 5.85
C PHE A 92 -3.37 -6.86 6.33
N THR A 93 -2.06 -7.10 6.24
CA THR A 93 -1.03 -6.09 6.43
C THR A 93 -0.20 -5.98 5.16
N ILE A 94 -0.05 -4.77 4.64
CA ILE A 94 0.90 -4.50 3.55
C ILE A 94 2.30 -4.62 4.12
N ILE A 95 3.12 -5.46 3.52
CA ILE A 95 4.51 -5.66 3.87
C ILE A 95 5.40 -5.42 2.66
N PHE A 96 6.69 -5.23 2.92
CA PHE A 96 7.69 -5.06 1.88
C PHE A 96 8.77 -6.12 2.02
N LEU A 97 8.92 -6.91 0.97
CA LEU A 97 9.88 -8.01 0.93
C LEU A 97 11.03 -7.63 -0.01
N GLU A 98 12.25 -7.94 0.38
CA GLU A 98 13.44 -7.68 -0.42
C GLU A 98 13.43 -8.56 -1.67
N ARG A 99 13.71 -7.97 -2.83
CA ARG A 99 14.07 -8.72 -4.03
C ARG A 99 15.44 -9.34 -3.77
N SER A 100 15.48 -10.57 -3.26
CA SER A 100 16.73 -11.34 -3.24
C SER A 100 17.26 -11.42 -4.68
N GLY A 101 18.41 -10.79 -4.90
CA GLY A 101 19.21 -10.88 -6.13
C GLY A 101 20.14 -12.08 -6.10
#